data_AF-A0A524J9V1-F1
#
_entry.id   AF-A0A524J9V1-F1
#
_cell.length_a   1.000
_cell.length_b   1.000
_cell.length_c   1.000
_cell.angle_alpha   90.00
_cell.angle_beta   90.00
_cell.angle_gamma   90.00
#
_symmetry.space_group_name_H-M   'P 1'
#
loop_
_entity.id
_entity.type
_entity.pdbx_description
1 polymer ?
#
loop_
_entity_poly.entity_id
_entity_poly.type
_entity_poly.pdbx_seq_one_letter_code
_entity_poly.pdbx_strand_id
1 'polypeptide(L)'
;MLLAVGAALLAVAGPDLVPAAATDAPRWILGVFGEGLAISPGLFLALLYLTSLAWAALWYLSQRFDSRALWLLIGVLLTLFTLAPPLLSLDLFSYISYGRLGAEEGLNPYEYAPAALPSDQAAERVGDFRFSVSVYGPLFTLITYPLAAAGVG
;
A
#
# COMPACT_ATOMS: atom_id res chain seq x y z
N MET A 1 -18.38 -7.92 -14.06
CA MET A 1 -17.55 -7.24 -15.08
C MET A 1 -17.13 -5.84 -14.63
N LEU A 2 -18.06 -4.94 -14.30
CA LEU A 2 -17.77 -3.56 -13.85
C LEU A 2 -16.77 -3.50 -12.68
N LEU A 3 -16.96 -4.30 -11.63
CA LEU A 3 -16.09 -4.33 -10.46
C LEU A 3 -14.64 -4.69 -10.79
N ALA A 4 -14.43 -5.72 -11.62
CA ALA A 4 -13.09 -6.18 -11.99
C ALA A 4 -12.36 -5.14 -12.87
N VAL A 5 -13.09 -4.52 -13.81
CA VAL A 5 -12.53 -3.45 -14.66
C VAL A 5 -12.19 -2.22 -13.82
N GLY A 6 -13.09 -1.79 -12.94
CA GLY A 6 -12.85 -0.67 -12.03
C GLY A 6 -11.64 -0.92 -11.13
N ALA A 7 -11.55 -2.09 -10.49
CA ALA A 7 -10.40 -2.47 -9.67
C ALA A 7 -9.09 -2.53 -10.46
N ALA A 8 -9.11 -3.05 -11.69
CA ALA A 8 -7.93 -3.07 -12.55
C ALA A 8 -7.45 -1.65 -12.87
N LEU A 9 -8.37 -0.73 -13.22
CA LEU A 9 -8.03 0.67 -13.48
C LEU A 9 -7.46 1.37 -12.25
N LEU A 10 -8.01 1.10 -11.06
CA LEU A 10 -7.49 1.64 -9.80
C LEU A 10 -6.07 1.12 -9.52
N ALA A 11 -5.80 -0.16 -9.76
CA ALA A 11 -4.49 -0.77 -9.52
C ALA A 11 -3.37 -0.21 -10.42
N VAL A 12 -3.72 0.32 -11.60
CA VAL A 12 -2.76 0.84 -12.59
C VAL A 12 -2.81 2.38 -12.70
N ALA A 13 -3.28 3.09 -11.67
CA ALA A 13 -3.60 4.50 -11.78
C ALA A 13 -2.41 5.42 -12.10
N GLY A 14 -1.20 5.10 -11.63
CA GLY A 14 0.04 5.83 -11.94
C GLY A 14 0.62 6.62 -10.76
N PRO A 15 1.75 7.31 -10.98
CA PRO A 15 2.61 7.88 -9.92
C PRO A 15 2.00 9.06 -9.18
N ASP A 16 1.12 9.85 -9.81
CA ASP A 16 0.47 11.03 -9.21
C ASP A 16 -0.34 10.69 -7.96
N LEU A 17 -0.68 9.41 -7.78
CA LEU A 17 -1.45 8.87 -6.66
C LEU A 17 -0.59 8.02 -5.72
N VAL A 18 0.72 8.00 -5.91
CA VAL A 18 1.68 7.30 -5.07
C VAL A 18 2.52 8.38 -4.38
N PRO A 19 2.11 8.86 -3.18
CA PRO A 19 2.86 9.91 -2.48
C PRO A 19 4.33 9.55 -2.27
N ALA A 20 4.61 8.26 -2.10
CA ALA A 20 5.94 7.72 -1.93
C ALA A 20 6.82 7.78 -3.19
N ALA A 21 6.26 8.09 -4.38
CA ALA A 21 6.97 8.15 -5.65
C ALA A 21 7.47 9.56 -6.05
N ALA A 22 7.55 10.49 -5.08
CA ALA A 22 8.11 11.83 -5.31
C ALA A 22 9.56 11.78 -5.86
N THR A 23 10.06 12.90 -6.37
CA THR A 23 11.15 13.06 -7.37
C THR A 23 12.43 12.21 -7.25
N ASP A 24 12.75 11.64 -6.08
CA ASP A 24 13.94 10.83 -5.82
C ASP A 24 13.62 9.45 -5.21
N ALA A 25 12.39 8.96 -5.39
CA ALA A 25 11.95 7.68 -4.87
C ALA A 25 12.46 6.49 -5.70
N PRO A 26 12.80 5.35 -5.07
CA PRO A 26 13.14 4.13 -5.78
C PRO A 26 12.02 3.68 -6.73
N ARG A 27 12.39 3.31 -7.95
CA ARG A 27 11.42 2.87 -8.98
C ARG A 27 10.59 1.65 -8.58
N TRP A 28 11.08 0.81 -7.67
CA TRP A 28 10.31 -0.36 -7.20
C TRP A 28 9.04 0.04 -6.45
N ILE A 29 8.96 1.25 -5.89
CA ILE A 29 7.76 1.77 -5.21
C ILE A 29 6.57 1.86 -6.17
N LEU A 30 6.81 2.03 -7.47
CA LEU A 30 5.76 2.03 -8.49
C LEU A 30 5.19 0.62 -8.77
N GLY A 31 5.71 -0.42 -8.11
CA GLY A 31 5.25 -1.79 -8.25
C GLY A 31 5.45 -2.33 -9.66
N VAL A 32 4.69 -3.37 -10.00
CA VAL A 32 4.80 -4.05 -11.31
C VAL A 32 4.23 -3.21 -12.46
N PHE A 33 3.29 -2.31 -12.15
CA PHE A 33 2.60 -1.49 -13.14
C PHE A 33 3.35 -0.21 -13.52
N GLY A 34 4.38 0.18 -12.75
CA GLY A 34 5.22 1.32 -13.08
C GLY A 34 4.41 2.63 -13.19
N GLU A 35 4.54 3.31 -14.33
CA GLU A 35 3.85 4.58 -14.60
C GLU A 35 2.32 4.43 -14.77
N GLY A 36 1.82 3.21 -14.94
CA GLY A 36 0.39 2.95 -15.08
C GLY A 36 -0.26 3.70 -16.24
N LEU A 37 -1.47 4.21 -16.02
CA LEU A 37 -2.31 4.91 -17.00
C LEU A 37 -2.40 6.43 -16.78
N ALA A 38 -1.64 6.98 -15.83
CA ALA A 38 -1.69 8.40 -15.46
C ALA A 38 -3.14 8.93 -15.25
N ILE A 39 -3.93 8.17 -14.49
CA ILE A 39 -5.32 8.51 -14.16
C ILE A 39 -5.32 9.73 -13.26
N SER A 40 -6.03 10.78 -13.67
CA SER A 40 -6.15 12.00 -12.86
C SER A 40 -6.80 11.70 -11.50
N PRO A 41 -6.43 12.43 -10.42
CA PRO A 41 -6.99 12.19 -9.10
C PRO A 41 -8.53 12.27 -9.04
N GLY A 42 -9.13 13.18 -9.81
CA GLY A 42 -10.60 13.29 -9.90
C GLY A 42 -11.24 12.06 -10.53
N LEU A 43 -10.67 11.54 -11.62
CA LEU A 43 -11.17 10.31 -12.25
C LEU A 43 -10.94 9.09 -11.36
N PHE A 44 -9.79 9.02 -10.67
CA PHE A 44 -9.50 7.96 -9.71
C PHE A 44 -10.54 7.92 -8.59
N LEU A 45 -10.88 9.07 -7.99
CA LEU A 45 -11.93 9.14 -6.96
C LEU A 45 -13.30 8.70 -7.50
N ALA A 46 -13.66 9.11 -8.72
CA ALA A 46 -14.91 8.68 -9.34
C ALA A 46 -14.95 7.16 -9.56
N LEU A 47 -13.85 6.57 -10.07
CA LEU A 47 -13.69 5.12 -10.23
C LEU A 47 -13.73 4.39 -8.88
N LEU A 48 -13.11 4.96 -7.84
CA LEU A 48 -13.09 4.40 -6.50
C LEU A 48 -14.51 4.33 -5.93
N TYR A 49 -15.28 5.41 -6.02
CA TYR A 49 -16.67 5.42 -5.57
C TYR A 49 -17.54 4.45 -6.37
N LEU A 50 -17.41 4.44 -7.70
CA LEU A 50 -18.17 3.53 -8.56
C LEU A 50 -17.86 2.05 -8.25
N THR A 51 -16.57 1.73 -8.09
CA THR A 51 -16.11 0.38 -7.75
C THR A 51 -16.57 -0.03 -6.35
N SER A 52 -16.58 0.89 -5.39
CA SER A 52 -17.10 0.64 -4.04
C SER A 52 -18.61 0.38 -4.03
N LEU A 53 -19.38 1.12 -4.82
CA LEU A 53 -20.81 0.86 -5.01
C LEU A 53 -21.05 -0.50 -5.69
N ALA A 54 -20.24 -0.84 -6.69
CA ALA A 54 -20.29 -2.14 -7.35
C ALA A 54 -19.96 -3.30 -6.38
N TRP A 55 -19.02 -3.08 -5.47
CA TRP A 55 -18.69 -4.03 -4.39
C TRP A 55 -19.85 -4.21 -3.42
N ALA A 56 -20.48 -3.12 -2.96
CA ALA A 56 -21.66 -3.18 -2.08
C ALA A 56 -22.84 -3.91 -2.75
N ALA A 57 -23.07 -3.66 -4.04
CA ALA A 57 -24.09 -4.36 -4.82
C ALA A 57 -23.76 -5.85 -4.96
N LEU A 58 -22.49 -6.21 -5.21
CA LEU A 58 -22.04 -7.60 -5.26
C LEU A 58 -22.27 -8.30 -3.91
N TRP A 59 -21.95 -7.65 -2.80
CA TRP A 59 -22.19 -8.20 -1.46
C TRP A 59 -23.67 -8.54 -1.24
N TYR A 60 -24.58 -7.61 -1.57
CA TYR A 60 -26.02 -7.81 -1.45
C TYR A 60 -26.54 -8.94 -2.37
N LEU A 61 -25.96 -9.08 -3.56
CA LEU A 61 -26.37 -10.07 -4.55
C LEU A 61 -25.54 -11.37 -4.47
N SER A 62 -24.62 -11.50 -3.53
CA SER A 62 -23.63 -12.58 -3.45
C SER A 62 -24.27 -13.98 -3.45
N GLN A 63 -25.41 -14.13 -2.78
CA GLN A 63 -26.20 -15.37 -2.73
C GLN A 63 -26.73 -15.84 -4.10
N ARG A 64 -26.71 -14.96 -5.11
CA ARG A 64 -27.14 -15.28 -6.49
C ARG A 64 -25.99 -15.73 -7.38
N PHE A 65 -24.76 -15.73 -6.89
CA PHE A 65 -23.58 -16.11 -7.65
C PHE A 65 -23.01 -17.44 -7.17
N ASP A 66 -22.41 -18.17 -8.11
CA ASP A 66 -21.66 -19.38 -7.79
C ASP A 66 -20.45 -19.07 -6.89
N SER A 67 -20.24 -19.89 -5.86
CA SER A 67 -19.18 -19.66 -4.88
C SER A 67 -17.78 -19.72 -5.51
N ARG A 68 -17.56 -20.56 -6.53
CA ARG A 68 -16.25 -20.63 -7.20
C ARG A 68 -15.98 -19.34 -7.97
N ALA A 69 -17.00 -18.79 -8.64
CA ALA A 69 -16.87 -17.51 -9.32
C ALA A 69 -16.52 -16.36 -8.34
N LEU A 70 -17.11 -16.35 -7.14
CA LEU A 70 -16.77 -15.38 -6.09
C LEU A 70 -15.34 -15.54 -5.59
N TRP A 71 -14.88 -16.76 -5.33
CA TRP A 71 -13.50 -17.03 -4.91
C TRP A 71 -12.48 -16.64 -5.99
N LEU A 72 -12.77 -16.93 -7.26
CA LEU A 72 -11.92 -16.50 -8.37
C LEU A 72 -11.83 -14.97 -8.43
N LEU A 73 -12.96 -14.28 -8.26
CA LEU A 73 -12.98 -12.82 -8.24
C LEU A 73 -12.16 -12.25 -7.07
N ILE A 74 -12.32 -12.79 -5.87
CA ILE A 74 -11.51 -12.40 -4.70
C ILE A 74 -10.02 -12.59 -4.99
N GLY A 75 -9.63 -13.74 -5.55
CA GLY A 75 -8.24 -14.01 -5.92
C GLY A 75 -7.70 -13.01 -6.94
N VAL A 76 -8.48 -12.66 -7.95
CA VAL A 76 -8.12 -11.63 -8.95
C VAL A 76 -7.95 -10.27 -8.29
N LEU A 77 -8.89 -9.84 -7.44
CA LEU A 77 -8.82 -8.55 -6.76
C LEU A 77 -7.62 -8.46 -5.83
N LEU A 78 -7.37 -9.50 -5.02
CA LEU A 78 -6.20 -9.57 -4.16
C LEU A 78 -4.91 -9.47 -4.99
N THR A 79 -4.82 -10.23 -6.08
CA THR A 79 -3.65 -10.18 -6.98
C THR A 79 -3.43 -8.78 -7.54
N LEU A 80 -4.49 -8.13 -8.04
CA LEU A 80 -4.39 -6.77 -8.60
C LEU A 80 -3.89 -5.76 -7.56
N PHE A 81 -4.46 -5.76 -6.35
CA PHE A 81 -4.08 -4.81 -5.30
C PHE A 81 -2.75 -5.14 -4.62
N THR A 82 -2.32 -6.40 -4.59
CA THR A 82 -0.97 -6.78 -4.13
C THR A 82 0.11 -6.31 -5.11
N LEU A 83 -0.19 -6.26 -6.41
CA LEU A 83 0.75 -5.78 -7.44
C LEU A 83 0.69 -4.26 -7.67
N ALA A 84 -0.37 -3.61 -7.16
CA ALA A 84 -0.53 -2.17 -7.23
C ALA A 84 0.54 -1.45 -6.38
N PRO A 85 0.99 -0.26 -6.79
CA PRO A 85 1.83 0.57 -5.94
C PRO A 85 1.10 0.97 -4.65
N PRO A 86 1.80 1.46 -3.62
CA PRO A 86 1.19 1.96 -2.39
C PRO A 86 0.48 3.30 -2.65
N LEU A 87 -0.72 3.19 -3.23
CA LEU A 87 -1.56 4.32 -3.58
C LEU A 87 -2.00 5.05 -2.31
N LEU A 88 -2.02 6.38 -2.37
CA LEU A 88 -2.58 7.30 -1.37
C LEU A 88 -1.90 7.31 0.01
N SER A 89 -0.87 6.49 0.27
CA SER A 89 -0.26 6.36 1.60
C SER A 89 1.27 6.47 1.58
N LEU A 90 1.81 6.99 2.69
CA LEU A 90 3.23 7.01 3.02
C LEU A 90 3.61 5.96 4.08
N ASP A 91 2.67 5.12 4.52
CA ASP A 91 2.89 4.15 5.60
C ASP A 91 3.99 3.14 5.29
N LEU A 92 4.30 2.94 4.00
CA LEU A 92 5.44 2.13 3.56
C LEU A 92 6.74 2.54 4.27
N PHE A 93 7.00 3.84 4.40
CA PHE A 93 8.21 4.32 5.07
C PHE A 93 8.18 4.07 6.58
N SER A 94 6.99 4.11 7.20
CA SER A 94 6.82 3.72 8.60
C SER A 94 7.19 2.24 8.80
N TYR A 95 6.70 1.36 7.92
CA TYR A 95 7.01 -0.08 7.98
C TYR A 95 8.50 -0.37 7.83
N ILE A 96 9.15 0.27 6.85
CA ILE A 96 10.60 0.14 6.65
C ILE A 96 11.33 0.62 7.89
N SER A 97 10.98 1.79 8.42
CA SER A 97 11.64 2.37 9.60
C SER A 97 11.48 1.50 10.85
N TYR A 98 10.29 0.95 11.10
CA TYR A 98 10.07 0.01 12.22
C TYR A 98 10.85 -1.29 12.03
N GLY A 99 10.96 -1.77 10.79
CA GLY A 99 11.83 -2.89 10.45
C GLY A 99 13.30 -2.59 10.76
N ARG A 100 13.82 -1.42 10.35
CA ARG A 100 15.22 -1.02 10.57
C ARG A 100 15.56 -0.83 12.05
N LEU A 101 14.66 -0.21 12.81
CA LEU A 101 14.81 -0.11 14.27
C LEU A 101 15.11 -1.49 14.88
N GLY A 102 14.30 -2.50 14.57
CA GLY A 102 14.47 -3.83 15.15
C GLY A 102 15.58 -4.67 14.52
N ALA A 103 15.67 -4.69 13.19
CA ALA A 103 16.53 -5.60 12.44
C ALA A 103 17.98 -5.10 12.30
N GLU A 104 18.19 -3.78 12.24
CA GLU A 104 19.50 -3.17 12.01
C GLU A 104 20.09 -2.57 13.29
N GLU A 105 19.26 -1.89 14.10
CA GLU A 105 19.71 -1.22 15.33
C GLU A 105 19.40 -1.98 16.63
N GLY A 106 18.63 -3.08 16.56
CA GLY A 106 18.21 -3.85 17.74
C GLY A 106 17.28 -3.10 18.70
N LEU A 107 16.68 -1.99 18.25
CA LEU A 107 15.75 -1.16 19.00
C LEU A 107 14.32 -1.69 18.86
N ASN A 108 13.62 -1.80 19.98
CA ASN A 108 12.22 -2.23 19.97
C ASN A 108 11.33 -1.13 19.34
N PRO A 109 10.64 -1.39 18.21
CA PRO A 109 9.79 -0.38 17.56
C PRO A 109 8.56 0.03 18.38
N TYR A 110 8.28 -0.66 19.50
CA TYR A 110 7.25 -0.29 20.47
C TYR A 110 7.75 0.66 21.56
N GLU A 111 9.06 0.88 21.65
CA GLU A 111 9.71 1.78 22.60
C GLU A 111 10.38 2.96 21.89
N TYR A 112 10.83 2.75 20.64
CA TYR A 112 11.53 3.74 19.83
C TYR A 112 10.74 4.06 18.56
N ALA A 113 10.71 5.35 18.21
CA ALA A 113 10.07 5.87 17.00
C ALA A 113 11.08 5.99 15.84
N PRO A 114 10.63 6.13 14.58
CA PRO A 114 11.50 6.33 13.42
C PRO A 114 12.49 7.51 13.60
N ALA A 115 12.14 8.53 14.37
CA ALA A 115 13.02 9.65 14.71
C ALA A 115 14.31 9.26 15.44
N ALA A 116 14.41 8.05 16.01
CA ALA A 116 15.64 7.50 16.57
C ALA A 116 16.67 7.11 15.48
N LEU A 117 16.28 7.14 14.21
CA LEU A 117 17.13 6.93 13.04
C LEU A 117 17.38 8.26 12.30
N PRO A 118 18.23 9.16 12.82
CA PRO A 118 18.33 10.54 12.32
C PRO A 118 18.89 10.67 10.90
N SER A 119 19.64 9.67 10.42
CA SER A 119 20.24 9.65 9.08
C SER A 119 19.61 8.60 8.16
N ASP A 120 18.52 7.97 8.60
CA ASP A 120 17.82 6.98 7.80
C ASP A 120 16.86 7.65 6.81
N GLN A 121 17.09 7.35 5.54
CA GLN A 121 16.32 7.89 4.42
C GLN A 121 14.84 7.48 4.44
N ALA A 122 14.48 6.33 5.02
CA ALA A 122 13.08 5.93 5.13
C ALA A 122 12.42 6.73 6.25
N ALA A 123 13.10 6.86 7.40
CA ALA A 123 12.64 7.63 8.53
C ALA A 123 12.37 9.09 8.15
N GLU A 124 13.23 9.72 7.34
CA GLU A 124 13.03 11.08 6.80
C GLU A 124 11.76 11.24 5.96
N ARG A 125 11.33 10.18 5.30
CA ARG A 125 10.13 10.16 4.45
C ARG A 125 8.86 9.71 5.21
N VAL A 126 8.99 9.30 6.47
CA VAL A 126 7.82 9.07 7.33
C VAL A 126 7.10 10.39 7.56
N GLY A 127 5.83 10.45 7.15
CA GLY A 127 4.95 11.59 7.41
C GLY A 127 4.53 11.66 8.88
N ASP A 128 3.25 11.44 9.14
CA ASP A 128 2.62 11.70 10.44
C ASP A 128 3.19 10.88 11.61
N PHE A 129 3.82 9.73 11.33
CA PHE A 129 4.28 8.79 12.35
C PHE A 129 5.78 8.89 12.71
N ARG A 130 6.50 9.92 12.25
CA ARG A 130 7.96 10.04 12.46
C ARG A 130 8.36 9.97 13.95
N PHE A 131 7.53 10.52 14.82
CA PHE A 131 7.76 10.57 16.28
C PHE A 131 6.90 9.57 17.06
N SER A 132 6.23 8.66 16.37
CA SER A 132 5.35 7.65 16.99
C SER A 132 5.99 6.27 16.95
N VAL A 133 5.95 5.58 18.09
CA VAL A 133 6.24 4.13 18.14
C VAL A 133 5.21 3.36 17.32
N SER A 134 5.52 2.09 17.01
CA SER A 134 4.64 1.23 16.23
C SER A 134 3.25 1.12 16.86
N VAL A 135 2.24 1.57 16.11
CA VAL A 135 0.81 1.40 16.43
C VAL A 135 0.24 0.08 15.90
N TYR A 136 1.04 -0.68 15.16
CA TYR A 136 0.64 -1.95 14.56
C TYR A 136 0.83 -3.13 15.51
N GLY A 137 0.00 -4.16 15.36
CA GLY A 137 0.09 -5.37 16.17
C GLY A 137 1.40 -6.16 15.93
N PRO A 138 1.93 -6.88 16.95
CA PRO A 138 3.24 -7.56 16.85
C PRO A 138 3.40 -8.48 15.64
N LEU A 139 2.36 -9.22 15.28
CA LEU A 139 2.40 -10.12 14.13
C LEU A 139 2.61 -9.37 12.81
N PHE A 140 1.89 -8.26 12.62
CA PHE A 140 2.05 -7.44 11.41
C PHE A 140 3.47 -6.85 11.36
N THR A 141 3.93 -6.29 12.48
CA THR A 141 5.28 -5.74 12.61
C THR A 141 6.34 -6.77 12.21
N LEU A 142 6.24 -8.00 12.75
CA LEU A 142 7.14 -9.11 12.38
C LEU A 142 7.07 -9.47 10.89
N ILE A 143 5.87 -9.50 10.30
CA ILE A 143 5.70 -9.79 8.86
C ILE A 143 6.35 -8.69 8.01
N THR A 144 6.36 -7.45 8.47
CA THR A 144 6.96 -6.32 7.76
C THR A 144 8.45 -6.12 8.01
N TYR A 145 9.06 -6.81 8.98
CA TYR A 145 10.51 -6.69 9.26
C TYR A 145 11.43 -6.89 8.04
N PRO A 146 11.15 -7.84 7.12
CA PRO A 146 11.95 -7.99 5.92
C PRO A 146 12.03 -6.72 5.05
N LEU A 147 11.08 -5.78 5.20
CA LEU A 147 11.11 -4.49 4.49
C LEU A 147 12.25 -3.58 4.96
N ALA A 148 12.93 -3.86 6.08
CA ALA A 148 14.12 -3.13 6.50
C ALA A 148 15.18 -3.07 5.39
N ALA A 149 15.32 -4.17 4.64
CA ALA A 149 16.26 -4.31 3.53
C ALA A 149 15.84 -3.55 2.25
N ALA A 150 14.66 -2.90 2.23
CA ALA A 150 14.19 -2.17 1.06
C ALA A 150 14.98 -0.88 0.85
N GLY A 151 15.64 -0.75 -0.31
CA GLY A 151 16.35 0.48 -0.68
C GLY A 151 15.37 1.64 -0.83
N VAL A 152 15.65 2.78 -0.20
CA VAL A 152 14.79 3.99 -0.21
C VAL A 152 15.49 5.21 -0.82
N GLY A 153 16.71 5.02 -1.34
CA GLY A 153 17.53 5.97 -2.10
C GLY A 153 18.99 5.54 -2.09
#